data_AF-A0A9E6A6Q9-F1
#
_entry.id   AF-A0A9E6A6Q9-F1
#
_cell.length_a   1.000
_cell.length_b   1.000
_cell.length_c   1.000
_cell.angle_alpha   90.00
_cell.angle_beta   90.00
_cell.angle_gamma   90.00
#
_symmetry.space_group_name_H-M   'P 1'
#
loop_
_entity.id
_entity.type
_entity.pdbx_description
1 polymer ?
#
loop_
_entity_poly.entity_id
_entity_poly.type
_entity_poly.pdbx_seq_one_letter_code
_entity_poly.pdbx_strand_id
1 'polypeptide(L)'
;MQSATSSANLKAFKASRNIAVLTSTNAMSYIRQPNVKLLVVLFSTFDKSCKTCANANRNFYALAKQHKDINFAFVNTQPWRAKELESVLFFRLSNTKPVSLIFHNTKVLRKLVGANYQKMPGYLKAARNIITSGHLPMYGNKLANGSFSAVVISDQYQAFLTKYLNNEKNYKALAVALGKRQKWTASQKVGYLSQADANNQALSQCNQRWKSKGNRGACQLYMVGDEYVYGKSGPQIKAITAAIKNKQTPLDKYVLKLKPLKNNKALAYAVNKNGSWTSSYVFNHSSVRSATKAVLASCEKRRLQKNMSSPCSLYYVNDRKL
;
A
#
# COMPACT_ATOMS: atom_id res chain seq x y z
N MET A 1 40.59 5.94 12.52
CA MET A 1 40.08 5.60 13.88
C MET A 1 39.22 4.35 13.81
N GLN A 2 39.81 3.17 14.08
CA GLN A 2 39.07 1.92 14.23
C GLN A 2 38.56 1.84 15.68
N SER A 3 37.27 2.12 15.91
CA SER A 3 36.68 1.89 17.23
C SER A 3 36.69 0.39 17.52
N ALA A 4 37.28 0.00 18.66
CA ALA A 4 37.27 -1.36 19.18
C ALA A 4 35.83 -1.92 19.13
N THR A 5 35.58 -2.81 18.17
CA THR A 5 34.25 -3.40 17.98
C THR A 5 34.08 -4.48 19.04
N SER A 6 33.56 -4.08 20.20
CA SER A 6 33.12 -5.01 21.25
C SER A 6 32.31 -6.14 20.59
N SER A 7 32.73 -7.39 20.80
CA SER A 7 32.09 -8.54 20.15
C SER A 7 30.64 -8.63 20.62
N ALA A 8 29.71 -8.37 19.71
CA ALA A 8 28.29 -8.52 19.92
C ALA A 8 27.97 -10.01 20.08
N ASN A 9 27.96 -10.49 21.32
CA ASN A 9 27.68 -11.88 21.71
C ASN A 9 26.40 -11.95 22.57
N LEU A 10 25.91 -13.16 22.86
CA LEU A 10 24.66 -13.33 23.62
C LEU A 10 24.72 -12.68 25.01
N LYS A 11 25.88 -12.70 25.68
CA LYS A 11 26.06 -12.05 26.99
C LYS A 11 25.91 -10.53 26.89
N ALA A 12 26.48 -9.91 25.86
CA ALA A 12 26.35 -8.48 25.59
C ALA A 12 24.89 -8.09 25.29
N PHE A 13 24.16 -8.94 24.54
CA PHE A 13 22.73 -8.73 24.29
C PHE A 13 21.91 -8.79 25.58
N LYS A 14 22.13 -9.82 26.42
CA LYS A 14 21.44 -9.97 27.72
C LYS A 14 21.75 -8.84 28.70
N ALA A 15 22.96 -8.27 28.65
CA ALA A 15 23.35 -7.15 29.49
C ALA A 15 22.82 -5.78 28.98
N SER A 16 22.33 -5.72 27.75
CA SER A 16 21.82 -4.47 27.17
C SER A 16 20.45 -4.11 27.74
N ARG A 17 20.32 -2.90 28.28
CA ARG A 17 19.01 -2.35 28.67
C ARG A 17 18.13 -1.97 27.48
N ASN A 18 18.71 -1.88 26.28
CA ASN A 18 18.02 -1.42 25.08
C ASN A 18 17.50 -2.57 24.19
N ILE A 19 17.81 -3.83 24.53
CA ILE A 19 17.44 -4.99 23.72
C ILE A 19 16.77 -6.04 24.59
N ALA A 20 15.50 -6.34 24.31
CA ALA A 20 14.81 -7.48 24.89
C ALA A 20 15.33 -8.78 24.25
N VAL A 21 15.92 -9.68 25.04
CA VAL A 21 16.35 -11.00 24.55
C VAL A 21 15.21 -11.99 24.78
N LEU A 22 14.64 -12.48 23.68
CA LEU A 22 13.45 -13.32 23.67
C LEU A 22 13.81 -14.78 23.36
N THR A 23 13.01 -15.67 23.92
CA THR A 23 13.01 -17.12 23.71
C THR A 23 11.85 -17.53 22.80
N SER A 24 11.73 -18.80 22.45
CA SER A 24 10.66 -19.31 21.57
C SER A 24 9.29 -19.07 22.16
N THR A 25 9.21 -19.36 23.46
CA THR A 25 7.96 -19.42 24.19
C THR A 25 7.39 -18.02 24.39
N ASN A 26 8.24 -17.01 24.58
CA ASN A 26 7.79 -15.64 24.82
C ASN A 26 7.88 -14.70 23.60
N ALA A 27 8.63 -15.05 22.54
CA ALA A 27 8.83 -14.16 21.40
C ALA A 27 7.52 -13.74 20.76
N MET A 28 6.60 -14.68 20.50
CA MET A 28 5.34 -14.35 19.85
C MET A 28 4.39 -13.56 20.73
N SER A 29 4.35 -13.86 22.02
CA SER A 29 3.56 -13.08 22.97
C SER A 29 4.05 -11.62 22.99
N TYR A 30 5.37 -11.42 23.10
CA TYR A 30 5.99 -10.10 23.10
C TYR A 30 5.75 -9.32 21.80
N ILE A 31 5.98 -9.94 20.63
CA ILE A 31 5.85 -9.28 19.32
C ILE A 31 4.40 -8.91 19.01
N ARG A 32 3.43 -9.69 19.52
CA ARG A 32 1.99 -9.45 19.32
C ARG A 32 1.42 -8.40 20.26
N GLN A 33 2.18 -7.91 21.23
CA GLN A 33 1.70 -6.81 22.07
C GLN A 33 1.58 -5.54 21.22
N PRO A 34 0.46 -4.80 21.34
CA PRO A 34 0.35 -3.47 20.78
C PRO A 34 1.50 -2.59 21.27
N ASN A 35 2.22 -1.98 20.33
CA ASN A 35 3.35 -1.13 20.61
C ASN A 35 3.12 0.23 19.93
N VAL A 36 3.18 1.31 20.73
CA VAL A 36 3.09 2.70 20.25
C VAL A 36 4.41 3.11 19.56
N LYS A 37 5.54 2.60 20.04
CA LYS A 37 6.84 2.78 19.40
C LYS A 37 7.06 1.74 18.31
N LEU A 38 7.96 2.04 17.37
CA LEU A 38 8.48 1.03 16.46
C LEU A 38 9.18 -0.07 17.26
N LEU A 39 9.01 -1.32 16.82
CA LEU A 39 9.72 -2.48 17.35
C LEU A 39 10.55 -3.11 16.24
N VAL A 40 11.87 -3.21 16.41
CA VAL A 40 12.75 -3.94 15.49
C VAL A 40 13.14 -5.26 16.14
N VAL A 41 12.76 -6.36 15.48
CA VAL A 41 13.07 -7.72 15.94
C VAL A 41 14.10 -8.35 15.02
N LEU A 42 15.23 -8.77 15.57
CA LEU A 42 16.23 -9.58 14.86
C LEU A 42 16.06 -11.05 15.23
N PHE A 43 15.76 -11.87 14.22
CA PHE A 43 15.84 -13.33 14.27
C PHE A 43 17.20 -13.74 13.72
N SER A 44 18.08 -14.23 14.59
CA SER A 44 19.46 -14.59 14.23
C SER A 44 20.02 -15.63 15.21
N THR A 45 21.22 -16.11 14.93
CA THR A 45 21.96 -17.05 15.77
C THR A 45 23.39 -16.55 16.02
N PHE A 46 24.07 -17.13 17.02
CA PHE A 46 25.50 -16.98 17.24
C PHE A 46 26.32 -18.18 16.73
N ASP A 47 25.65 -19.14 16.10
CA ASP A 47 26.29 -20.29 15.46
C ASP A 47 27.19 -19.84 14.30
N LYS A 48 28.41 -20.39 14.27
CA LYS A 48 29.42 -20.14 13.23
C LYS A 48 28.96 -20.59 11.85
N SER A 49 28.03 -21.53 11.76
CA SER A 49 27.44 -22.00 10.50
C SER A 49 26.70 -20.87 9.75
N CYS A 50 26.16 -19.89 10.47
CA CYS A 50 25.53 -18.71 9.87
C CYS A 50 26.57 -17.60 9.58
N LYS A 51 27.22 -17.69 8.41
CA LYS A 51 28.27 -16.75 7.95
C LYS A 51 27.92 -15.27 8.06
N THR A 52 26.64 -14.90 7.95
CA THR A 52 26.18 -13.50 7.98
C THR A 52 25.61 -13.06 9.34
N CYS A 53 25.32 -14.00 10.26
CA CYS A 53 24.66 -13.67 11.52
C CYS A 53 25.55 -12.82 12.44
N ALA A 54 26.85 -13.09 12.53
CA ALA A 54 27.76 -12.31 13.37
C ALA A 54 27.77 -10.81 13.00
N ASN A 55 27.79 -10.50 11.70
CA ASN A 55 27.73 -9.12 11.21
C ASN A 55 26.35 -8.49 11.49
N ALA A 56 25.26 -9.22 11.27
CA ALA A 56 23.91 -8.75 11.59
C ALA A 56 23.75 -8.44 13.09
N ASN A 57 24.23 -9.32 13.96
CA ASN A 57 24.16 -9.15 15.42
C ASN A 57 24.94 -7.90 15.85
N ARG A 58 26.14 -7.68 15.31
CA ARG A 58 26.95 -6.48 15.58
C ARG A 58 26.24 -5.20 15.17
N ASN A 59 25.72 -5.15 13.94
CA ASN A 59 25.06 -3.96 13.41
C ASN A 59 23.73 -3.68 14.11
N PHE A 60 22.98 -4.73 14.46
CA PHE A 60 21.76 -4.59 15.26
C PHE A 60 22.04 -4.03 16.65
N TYR A 61 23.08 -4.54 17.32
CA TYR A 61 23.48 -4.05 18.63
C TYR A 61 23.89 -2.56 18.59
N ALA A 62 24.65 -2.17 17.56
CA ALA A 62 25.01 -0.77 17.35
C ALA A 62 23.77 0.11 17.09
N LEU A 63 22.86 -0.35 16.24
CA LEU A 63 21.61 0.35 15.93
C LEU A 63 20.73 0.55 17.18
N ALA A 64 20.62 -0.47 18.04
CA ALA A 64 19.86 -0.39 19.29
C ALA A 64 20.46 0.62 20.29
N LYS A 65 21.77 0.85 20.25
CA LYS A 65 22.40 1.91 21.06
C LYS A 65 22.11 3.32 20.53
N GLN A 66 21.95 3.46 19.22
CA GLN A 66 21.74 4.76 18.56
C GLN A 66 20.28 5.25 18.65
N HIS A 67 19.31 4.35 18.77
CA HIS A 67 17.89 4.68 18.71
C HIS A 67 17.14 4.37 20.00
N LYS A 68 17.08 5.33 20.93
CA LYS A 68 16.32 5.20 22.19
C LYS A 68 14.80 5.32 22.00
N ASP A 69 14.35 5.83 20.86
CA ASP A 69 12.95 6.00 20.49
C ASP A 69 12.31 4.72 19.92
N ILE A 70 13.10 3.67 19.71
CA ILE A 70 12.69 2.41 19.09
C ILE A 70 12.90 1.27 20.10
N ASN A 71 11.94 0.36 20.17
CA ASN A 71 12.09 -0.88 20.93
C ASN A 71 12.89 -1.88 20.09
N PHE A 72 13.87 -2.56 20.69
CA PHE A 72 14.63 -3.61 20.02
C PHE A 72 14.44 -4.95 20.73
N ALA A 73 14.26 -6.00 19.94
CA ALA A 73 14.21 -7.36 20.44
C ALA A 73 15.10 -8.30 19.63
N PHE A 74 15.77 -9.21 20.30
CA PHE A 74 16.57 -10.26 19.69
C PHE A 74 15.94 -11.61 20.00
N VAL A 75 15.75 -12.41 18.96
CA VAL A 75 15.24 -13.77 19.06
C VAL A 75 16.36 -14.70 18.59
N ASN A 76 16.89 -15.51 19.52
CA ASN A 76 17.84 -16.56 19.14
C ASN A 76 17.10 -17.65 18.38
N THR A 77 17.49 -17.90 17.14
CA THR A 77 16.86 -18.92 16.30
C THR A 77 17.36 -20.34 16.58
N GLN A 78 18.44 -20.50 17.36
CA GLN A 78 18.87 -21.80 17.86
C GLN A 78 18.20 -22.13 19.21
N PRO A 79 17.79 -23.38 19.46
CA PRO A 79 18.04 -24.57 18.65
C PRO A 79 16.97 -24.89 17.58
N TRP A 80 16.12 -23.94 17.19
CA TRP A 80 14.95 -24.28 16.37
C TRP A 80 15.32 -24.80 14.99
N ARG A 81 14.66 -25.89 14.60
CA ARG A 81 14.71 -26.41 13.24
C ARG A 81 13.91 -25.48 12.32
N ALA A 82 14.26 -25.47 11.03
CA ALA A 82 13.58 -24.63 10.03
C ALA A 82 12.05 -24.80 10.02
N LYS A 83 11.55 -26.04 10.24
CA LYS A 83 10.11 -26.32 10.35
C LYS A 83 9.45 -25.67 11.57
N GLU A 84 10.15 -25.56 12.69
CA GLU A 84 9.66 -24.89 13.91
C GLU A 84 9.65 -23.37 13.72
N LEU A 85 10.71 -22.83 13.11
CA LEU A 85 10.77 -21.42 12.70
C LEU A 85 9.62 -21.05 11.74
N GLU A 86 9.30 -21.90 10.76
CA GLU A 86 8.22 -21.67 9.80
C GLU A 86 6.83 -21.83 10.41
N SER A 87 6.62 -22.86 11.25
CA SER A 87 5.32 -23.17 11.86
C SER A 87 4.97 -22.29 13.07
N VAL A 88 5.96 -21.75 13.79
CA VAL A 88 5.73 -20.92 14.99
C VAL A 88 5.73 -19.43 14.66
N LEU A 89 6.61 -18.98 13.76
CA LEU A 89 6.84 -17.55 13.53
C LEU A 89 6.27 -17.03 12.22
N PHE A 90 5.90 -17.89 11.26
CA PHE A 90 5.21 -17.53 10.00
C PHE A 90 5.87 -16.45 9.11
N PHE A 91 7.09 -16.00 9.44
CA PHE A 91 7.78 -14.90 8.75
C PHE A 91 8.67 -15.33 7.60
N ARG A 92 8.67 -16.62 7.23
CA ARG A 92 9.69 -17.23 6.34
C ARG A 92 11.09 -16.89 6.82
N LEU A 93 11.38 -17.33 8.05
CA LEU A 93 12.69 -17.17 8.68
C LEU A 93 13.63 -18.26 8.19
N SER A 94 14.91 -18.02 8.32
CA SER A 94 15.95 -19.00 8.03
C SER A 94 16.86 -19.13 9.24
N ASN A 95 17.34 -20.32 9.51
CA ASN A 95 18.45 -20.55 10.44
C ASN A 95 19.82 -20.27 9.80
N THR A 96 19.89 -20.13 8.47
CA THR A 96 21.14 -19.83 7.73
C THR A 96 21.31 -18.36 7.36
N LYS A 97 20.26 -17.54 7.51
CA LYS A 97 20.30 -16.10 7.22
C LYS A 97 19.52 -15.33 8.28
N PRO A 98 20.10 -14.29 8.89
CA PRO A 98 19.38 -13.46 9.85
C PRO A 98 18.26 -12.70 9.13
N VAL A 99 17.17 -12.45 9.86
CA VAL A 99 16.03 -11.67 9.36
C VAL A 99 15.69 -10.61 10.40
N SER A 100 15.62 -9.35 9.97
CA SER A 100 15.15 -8.25 10.81
C SER A 100 13.78 -7.80 10.34
N LEU A 101 12.85 -7.63 11.26
CA LEU A 101 11.50 -7.17 10.98
C LEU A 101 11.24 -5.89 11.76
N ILE A 102 10.58 -4.93 11.11
CA ILE A 102 10.17 -3.67 11.72
C ILE A 102 8.66 -3.69 11.91
N PHE A 103 8.21 -3.48 13.14
CA PHE A 103 6.81 -3.54 13.54
C PHE A 103 6.30 -2.21 14.07
N HIS A 104 4.99 -2.01 13.94
CA HIS A 104 4.23 -0.99 14.64
C HIS A 104 2.81 -1.51 14.89
N ASN A 105 2.33 -1.46 16.13
CA ASN A 105 1.01 -1.97 16.51
C ASN A 105 0.68 -3.33 15.87
N THR A 106 1.54 -4.33 16.12
CA THR A 106 1.47 -5.72 15.59
C THR A 106 1.60 -5.89 14.07
N LYS A 107 1.71 -4.81 13.29
CA LYS A 107 1.86 -4.85 11.82
C LYS A 107 3.32 -4.89 11.42
N VAL A 108 3.67 -5.72 10.43
CA VAL A 108 5.00 -5.74 9.82
C VAL A 108 5.10 -4.65 8.76
N LEU A 109 5.99 -3.68 8.95
CA LEU A 109 6.19 -2.57 8.03
C LEU A 109 7.34 -2.82 7.04
N ARG A 110 8.42 -3.46 7.49
CA ARG A 110 9.61 -3.77 6.67
C ARG A 110 10.25 -5.09 7.10
N LYS A 111 10.94 -5.71 6.14
CA LYS A 111 11.74 -6.93 6.32
C LYS A 111 13.11 -6.74 5.68
N LEU A 112 14.16 -6.97 6.45
CA LEU A 112 15.54 -7.07 5.96
C LEU A 112 15.99 -8.53 6.08
N VAL A 113 16.45 -9.11 4.97
CA VAL A 113 17.06 -10.44 4.95
C VAL A 113 18.57 -10.31 4.83
N GLY A 114 19.31 -11.03 5.67
CA GLY A 114 20.77 -10.97 5.72
C GLY A 114 21.29 -9.82 6.59
N ALA A 115 22.59 -9.51 6.42
CA ALA A 115 23.32 -8.60 7.30
C ALA A 115 23.52 -7.18 6.73
N ASN A 116 22.82 -6.81 5.65
CA ASN A 116 22.98 -5.49 5.01
C ASN A 116 22.24 -4.38 5.80
N TYR A 117 22.79 -4.03 6.96
CA TYR A 117 22.23 -3.02 7.86
C TYR A 117 22.41 -1.57 7.37
N GLN A 118 23.20 -1.35 6.30
CA GLN A 118 23.27 -0.04 5.64
C GLN A 118 21.91 0.41 5.10
N LYS A 119 21.00 -0.54 4.81
CA LYS A 119 19.61 -0.25 4.40
C LYS A 119 18.69 0.16 5.55
N MET A 120 19.06 -0.15 6.80
CA MET A 120 18.17 -0.02 7.95
C MET A 120 17.75 1.43 8.24
N PRO A 121 18.62 2.45 8.14
CA PRO A 121 18.19 3.85 8.29
C PRO A 121 17.07 4.24 7.32
N GLY A 122 17.18 3.82 6.05
CA GLY A 122 16.15 4.02 5.04
C GLY A 122 14.84 3.29 5.38
N TYR A 123 14.93 2.06 5.88
CA TYR A 123 13.76 1.29 6.32
C TYR A 123 13.07 1.89 7.54
N LEU A 124 13.82 2.38 8.53
CA LEU A 124 13.28 3.08 9.69
C LEU A 124 12.60 4.39 9.30
N LYS A 125 13.23 5.19 8.43
CA LYS A 125 12.60 6.40 7.86
C LYS A 125 11.29 6.07 7.15
N ALA A 126 11.28 5.03 6.32
CA ALA A 126 10.07 4.59 5.64
C ALA A 126 8.97 4.13 6.61
N ALA A 127 9.34 3.37 7.65
CA ALA A 127 8.41 2.92 8.70
C ALA A 127 7.78 4.10 9.45
N ARG A 128 8.58 5.11 9.84
CA ARG A 128 8.07 6.34 10.45
C ARG A 128 7.13 7.08 9.51
N ASN A 129 7.50 7.23 8.23
CA ASN A 129 6.65 7.88 7.25
C ASN A 129 5.29 7.19 7.10
N ILE A 130 5.25 5.85 7.10
CA ILE A 130 3.98 5.08 7.05
C ILE A 130 3.06 5.42 8.22
N ILE A 131 3.63 5.59 9.41
CA ILE A 131 2.88 5.93 10.63
C ILE A 131 2.38 7.37 10.54
N THR A 132 3.27 8.32 10.25
CA THR A 132 2.94 9.76 10.25
C THR A 132 1.99 10.16 9.12
N SER A 133 2.05 9.46 7.98
CA SER A 133 1.11 9.68 6.86
C SER A 133 -0.25 8.99 7.03
N GLY A 134 -0.49 8.31 8.17
CA GLY A 134 -1.75 7.60 8.39
C GLY A 134 -1.95 6.38 7.48
N HIS A 135 -0.90 5.91 6.80
CA HIS A 135 -0.97 4.77 5.88
C HIS A 135 -0.94 3.41 6.58
N LEU A 136 -0.80 3.38 7.90
CA LEU A 136 -0.77 2.15 8.70
C LEU A 136 -1.93 1.16 8.41
N PRO A 137 -3.18 1.60 8.14
CA PRO A 137 -4.27 0.70 7.76
C PRO A 137 -4.01 -0.08 6.45
N MET A 138 -3.19 0.45 5.54
CA MET A 138 -2.81 -0.23 4.29
C MET A 138 -1.92 -1.46 4.53
N TYR A 139 -1.36 -1.60 5.72
CA TYR A 139 -0.50 -2.72 6.12
C TYR A 139 -1.33 -3.72 6.92
N GLY A 140 -1.16 -5.02 6.71
CA GLY A 140 -2.00 -6.03 7.35
C GLY A 140 -1.74 -6.24 8.85
N ASN A 141 -2.80 -6.61 9.59
CA ASN A 141 -2.84 -6.69 11.07
C ASN A 141 -2.17 -7.92 11.70
N LYS A 142 -1.96 -9.04 10.99
CA LYS A 142 -1.77 -10.34 11.66
C LYS A 142 -0.52 -11.13 11.30
N LEU A 143 -0.02 -11.75 12.37
CA LEU A 143 1.04 -12.74 12.49
C LEU A 143 0.46 -14.12 12.84
N ALA A 144 -0.30 -14.79 11.97
CA ALA A 144 -0.66 -16.21 12.17
C ALA A 144 -1.38 -16.87 10.97
N ASN A 145 -1.03 -18.14 10.75
CA ASN A 145 -1.73 -19.22 10.04
C ASN A 145 -2.36 -18.93 8.67
N GLY A 146 -1.64 -19.34 7.62
CA GLY A 146 -2.23 -19.81 6.36
C GLY A 146 -2.96 -18.79 5.49
N SER A 147 -3.18 -17.55 5.95
CA SER A 147 -3.92 -16.51 5.25
C SER A 147 -3.10 -15.21 5.12
N PHE A 148 -3.10 -14.68 3.91
CA PHE A 148 -2.23 -13.60 3.42
C PHE A 148 -2.78 -12.22 3.83
N SER A 149 -3.06 -12.00 5.12
CA SER A 149 -3.06 -10.62 5.63
C SER A 149 -1.65 -10.03 5.60
N ALA A 150 -0.62 -10.86 5.43
CA ALA A 150 0.77 -10.47 5.19
C ALA A 150 1.02 -10.05 3.73
N VAL A 151 0.35 -9.00 3.24
CA VAL A 151 1.05 -8.12 2.30
C VAL A 151 2.16 -7.47 3.14
N VAL A 152 3.28 -8.18 3.29
CA VAL A 152 4.55 -7.49 3.50
C VAL A 152 4.65 -6.63 2.26
N ILE A 153 4.53 -5.32 2.45
CA ILE A 153 4.93 -4.36 1.44
C ILE A 153 6.44 -4.55 1.35
N SER A 154 6.84 -5.57 0.60
CA SER A 154 8.21 -5.81 0.18
C SER A 154 8.59 -4.62 -0.69
N ASP A 155 9.89 -4.46 -0.94
CA ASP A 155 10.38 -3.42 -1.85
C ASP A 155 9.64 -3.45 -3.21
N GLN A 156 9.14 -4.62 -3.64
CA GLN A 156 8.32 -4.80 -4.85
C GLN A 156 6.95 -4.09 -4.79
N TYR A 157 6.36 -3.98 -3.60
CA TYR A 157 5.08 -3.31 -3.40
C TYR A 157 5.24 -1.84 -3.05
N GLN A 158 6.41 -1.40 -2.56
CA GLN A 158 6.67 0.03 -2.38
C GLN A 158 6.56 0.76 -3.72
N ALA A 159 7.24 0.28 -4.78
CA ALA A 159 7.12 0.88 -6.11
C ALA A 159 5.69 0.83 -6.67
N PHE A 160 4.96 -0.26 -6.41
CA PHE A 160 3.54 -0.37 -6.73
C PHE A 160 2.77 0.75 -6.01
N LEU A 161 2.79 0.80 -4.68
CA LEU A 161 2.06 1.80 -3.89
C LEU A 161 2.52 3.23 -4.12
N THR A 162 3.78 3.50 -4.48
CA THR A 162 4.26 4.86 -4.72
C THR A 162 3.37 5.60 -5.71
N LYS A 163 2.93 4.94 -6.80
CA LYS A 163 2.02 5.56 -7.77
C LYS A 163 0.64 5.86 -7.18
N TYR A 164 0.16 5.04 -6.24
CA TYR A 164 -1.09 5.26 -5.50
C TYR A 164 -0.99 6.40 -4.49
N LEU A 165 0.07 6.34 -3.67
CA LEU A 165 0.32 7.26 -2.58
C LEU A 165 0.60 8.66 -3.12
N ASN A 166 1.40 8.78 -4.18
CA ASN A 166 1.76 10.07 -4.78
C ASN A 166 0.61 10.73 -5.58
N ASN A 167 -0.50 10.01 -5.82
CA ASN A 167 -1.64 10.57 -6.53
C ASN A 167 -2.69 11.07 -5.53
N GLU A 168 -2.45 12.25 -4.96
CA GLU A 168 -3.37 12.89 -4.01
C GLU A 168 -4.56 13.55 -4.71
N LYS A 169 -4.34 14.01 -5.95
CA LYS A 169 -5.23 14.93 -6.64
C LYS A 169 -6.45 14.25 -7.26
N ASN A 170 -6.35 12.98 -7.67
CA ASN A 170 -7.42 12.31 -8.42
C ASN A 170 -8.04 11.14 -7.65
N TYR A 171 -9.18 10.66 -8.13
CA TYR A 171 -9.78 9.42 -7.64
C TYR A 171 -8.87 8.21 -7.90
N LYS A 172 -8.80 7.34 -6.90
CA LYS A 172 -7.91 6.18 -6.90
C LYS A 172 -8.50 5.02 -6.10
N ALA A 173 -8.21 3.80 -6.50
CA ALA A 173 -8.63 2.61 -5.78
C ALA A 173 -7.59 1.49 -5.89
N LEU A 174 -7.59 0.61 -4.91
CA LEU A 174 -6.72 -0.57 -4.87
C LEU A 174 -7.59 -1.79 -4.58
N ALA A 175 -7.45 -2.83 -5.39
CA ALA A 175 -8.10 -4.11 -5.21
C ALA A 175 -7.08 -5.23 -5.06
N VAL A 176 -7.44 -6.25 -4.28
CA VAL A 176 -6.61 -7.43 -4.02
C VAL A 176 -7.45 -8.69 -4.12
N ALA A 177 -6.85 -9.79 -4.59
CA ALA A 177 -7.38 -11.14 -4.39
C ALA A 177 -6.33 -12.02 -3.74
N LEU A 178 -6.82 -12.92 -2.90
CA LEU A 178 -6.04 -13.84 -2.10
C LEU A 178 -6.50 -15.27 -2.38
N GLY A 179 -5.53 -16.18 -2.50
CA GLY A 179 -5.77 -17.60 -2.70
C GLY A 179 -5.07 -18.46 -1.65
N LYS A 180 -5.32 -19.77 -1.72
CA LYS A 180 -4.60 -20.75 -0.89
C LYS A 180 -3.10 -20.72 -1.22
N ARG A 181 -2.25 -21.15 -0.26
CA ARG A 181 -0.79 -21.31 -0.43
C ARG A 181 -0.08 -20.04 -0.95
N GLN A 182 -0.36 -18.89 -0.35
CA GLN A 182 0.38 -17.64 -0.62
C GLN A 182 0.20 -17.07 -2.04
N LYS A 183 -0.78 -17.55 -2.82
CA LYS A 183 -1.13 -16.93 -4.10
C LYS A 183 -1.89 -15.63 -3.84
N TRP A 184 -1.51 -14.56 -4.54
CA TRP A 184 -2.20 -13.29 -4.46
C TRP A 184 -2.07 -12.51 -5.77
N THR A 185 -2.94 -11.50 -5.94
CA THR A 185 -2.77 -10.47 -6.95
C THR A 185 -3.32 -9.15 -6.44
N ALA A 186 -2.89 -8.06 -7.05
CA ALA A 186 -3.41 -6.74 -6.79
C ALA A 186 -3.49 -5.93 -8.07
N SER A 187 -4.38 -4.93 -8.06
CA SER A 187 -4.36 -3.85 -9.03
C SER A 187 -4.67 -2.52 -8.34
N GLN A 188 -3.89 -1.52 -8.68
CA GLN A 188 -4.17 -0.13 -8.33
C GLN A 188 -4.58 0.64 -9.57
N LYS A 189 -5.44 1.64 -9.37
CA LYS A 189 -5.95 2.52 -10.41
C LYS A 189 -5.99 3.94 -9.83
N VAL A 190 -5.46 4.90 -10.58
CA VAL A 190 -5.28 6.29 -10.16
C VAL A 190 -5.58 7.20 -11.34
N GLY A 191 -5.96 8.45 -11.10
CA GLY A 191 -6.19 9.41 -12.18
C GLY A 191 -7.58 9.33 -12.82
N TYR A 192 -8.56 8.75 -12.13
CA TYR A 192 -9.91 8.57 -12.64
C TYR A 192 -10.78 9.80 -12.43
N LEU A 193 -11.86 9.90 -13.22
CA LEU A 193 -12.83 10.99 -13.16
C LEU A 193 -13.87 10.81 -12.04
N SER A 194 -14.07 9.59 -11.57
CA SER A 194 -14.91 9.27 -10.42
C SER A 194 -14.28 8.17 -9.56
N GLN A 195 -14.68 8.13 -8.29
CA GLN A 195 -14.27 7.06 -7.38
C GLN A 195 -14.88 5.70 -7.78
N ALA A 196 -16.12 5.70 -8.28
CA ALA A 196 -16.78 4.49 -8.78
C ALA A 196 -15.99 3.86 -9.94
N ASP A 197 -15.50 4.66 -10.88
CA ASP A 197 -14.69 4.17 -11.99
C ASP A 197 -13.36 3.59 -11.50
N ALA A 198 -12.68 4.30 -10.59
CA ALA A 198 -11.44 3.81 -10.00
C ALA A 198 -11.65 2.43 -9.34
N ASN A 199 -12.72 2.29 -8.54
CA ASN A 199 -13.10 1.06 -7.85
C ASN A 199 -13.34 -0.08 -8.85
N ASN A 200 -14.19 0.16 -9.86
CA ASN A 200 -14.56 -0.82 -10.88
C ASN A 200 -13.34 -1.29 -11.68
N GLN A 201 -12.45 -0.36 -12.05
CA GLN A 201 -11.23 -0.69 -12.79
C GLN A 201 -10.22 -1.46 -11.97
N ALA A 202 -10.07 -1.12 -10.68
CA ALA A 202 -9.17 -1.86 -9.80
C ALA A 202 -9.66 -3.30 -9.65
N LEU A 203 -10.96 -3.50 -9.39
CA LEU A 203 -11.60 -4.80 -9.28
C LEU A 203 -11.50 -5.61 -10.58
N SER A 204 -11.88 -5.01 -11.72
CA SER A 204 -11.88 -5.68 -13.03
C SER A 204 -10.49 -6.18 -13.40
N GLN A 205 -9.47 -5.31 -13.34
CA GLN A 205 -8.10 -5.67 -13.66
C GLN A 205 -7.53 -6.72 -12.71
N CYS A 206 -7.83 -6.60 -11.42
CA CYS A 206 -7.44 -7.58 -10.42
C CYS A 206 -8.07 -8.95 -10.73
N ASN A 207 -9.37 -8.98 -10.99
CA ASN A 207 -10.10 -10.22 -11.31
C ASN A 207 -9.58 -10.88 -12.58
N GLN A 208 -9.31 -10.11 -13.63
CA GLN A 208 -8.72 -10.62 -14.86
C GLN A 208 -7.37 -11.30 -14.59
N ARG A 209 -6.47 -10.63 -13.85
CA ARG A 209 -5.16 -11.19 -13.46
C ARG A 209 -5.29 -12.40 -12.54
N TRP A 210 -6.33 -12.44 -11.72
CA TRP A 210 -6.57 -13.55 -10.80
C TRP A 210 -7.01 -14.80 -11.55
N LYS A 211 -7.98 -14.63 -12.46
CA LYS A 211 -8.51 -15.70 -13.32
C LYS A 211 -7.44 -16.21 -14.29
N SER A 212 -6.65 -15.32 -14.90
CA SER A 212 -5.57 -15.73 -15.83
C SER A 212 -4.49 -16.58 -15.17
N LYS A 213 -4.38 -16.55 -13.84
CA LYS A 213 -3.48 -17.40 -13.05
C LYS A 213 -4.13 -18.72 -12.59
N GLY A 214 -5.30 -19.07 -13.12
CA GLY A 214 -6.04 -20.28 -12.79
C GLY A 214 -6.61 -20.32 -11.37
N ASN A 215 -6.73 -19.15 -10.71
CA ASN A 215 -7.23 -19.10 -9.34
C ASN A 215 -8.75 -18.87 -9.29
N ARG A 216 -9.41 -19.52 -8.32
CA ARG A 216 -10.83 -19.32 -8.00
C ARG A 216 -11.00 -18.18 -6.99
N GLY A 217 -12.19 -17.57 -6.95
CA GLY A 217 -12.52 -16.44 -6.08
C GLY A 217 -12.52 -15.09 -6.78
N ALA A 218 -12.87 -14.03 -6.04
CA ALA A 218 -12.99 -12.67 -6.56
C ALA A 218 -12.07 -11.71 -5.80
N CYS A 219 -11.59 -10.69 -6.52
CA CYS A 219 -10.94 -9.54 -5.92
C CYS A 219 -11.92 -8.72 -5.10
N GLN A 220 -11.40 -8.12 -4.03
CA GLN A 220 -12.09 -7.21 -3.15
C GLN A 220 -11.37 -5.87 -3.14
N LEU A 221 -12.12 -4.79 -2.88
CA LEU A 221 -11.51 -3.48 -2.65
C LEU A 221 -10.73 -3.52 -1.34
N TYR A 222 -9.53 -2.96 -1.39
CA TYR A 222 -8.62 -2.83 -0.26
C TYR A 222 -8.53 -1.37 0.16
N MET A 223 -8.42 -0.45 -0.81
CA MET A 223 -8.49 0.99 -0.61
C MET A 223 -9.50 1.64 -1.57
N VAL A 224 -10.19 2.67 -1.07
CA VAL A 224 -11.07 3.56 -1.83
C VAL A 224 -10.66 4.98 -1.49
N GLY A 225 -10.06 5.70 -2.44
CA GLY A 225 -9.42 6.99 -2.18
C GLY A 225 -8.25 6.81 -1.21
N ASP A 226 -8.32 7.43 -0.04
CA ASP A 226 -7.31 7.27 1.02
C ASP A 226 -7.81 6.34 2.15
N GLU A 227 -9.01 5.78 2.02
CA GLU A 227 -9.69 4.99 3.04
C GLU A 227 -9.46 3.48 2.88
N TYR A 228 -9.15 2.82 3.99
CA TYR A 228 -9.03 1.36 4.04
C TYR A 228 -10.39 0.69 4.16
N VAL A 229 -10.70 -0.21 3.21
CA VAL A 229 -12.04 -0.82 3.10
C VAL A 229 -12.05 -2.33 3.04
N TYR A 230 -10.90 -2.98 3.16
CA TYR A 230 -10.84 -4.43 3.09
C TYR A 230 -11.69 -5.07 4.22
N GLY A 231 -12.55 -6.02 3.86
CA GLY A 231 -13.48 -6.67 4.78
C GLY A 231 -14.74 -5.84 5.15
N LYS A 232 -14.86 -4.61 4.67
CA LYS A 232 -16.11 -3.84 4.81
C LYS A 232 -17.18 -4.40 3.86
N SER A 233 -18.43 -4.29 4.28
CA SER A 233 -19.60 -4.67 3.47
C SER A 233 -19.80 -3.72 2.28
N GLY A 234 -20.54 -4.18 1.26
CA GLY A 234 -20.90 -3.36 0.10
C GLY A 234 -21.55 -2.01 0.47
N PRO A 235 -22.54 -1.97 1.39
CA PRO A 235 -23.12 -0.71 1.86
C PRO A 235 -22.10 0.24 2.51
N GLN A 236 -21.19 -0.28 3.34
CA GLN A 236 -20.14 0.54 3.96
C GLN A 236 -19.19 1.12 2.91
N ILE A 237 -18.81 0.32 1.91
CA ILE A 237 -17.96 0.79 0.81
C ILE A 237 -18.67 1.87 -0.03
N LYS A 238 -19.97 1.72 -0.27
CA LYS A 238 -20.78 2.72 -0.98
C LYS A 238 -20.84 4.04 -0.20
N ALA A 239 -21.08 3.98 1.11
CA ALA A 239 -21.08 5.16 1.98
C ALA A 239 -19.72 5.88 1.95
N ILE A 240 -18.61 5.13 2.06
CA ILE A 240 -17.25 5.70 1.95
C ILE A 240 -17.01 6.32 0.58
N THR A 241 -17.43 5.64 -0.49
CA THR A 241 -17.30 6.13 -1.87
C THR A 241 -18.05 7.45 -2.07
N ALA A 242 -19.26 7.56 -1.52
CA ALA A 242 -20.07 8.77 -1.58
C ALA A 242 -19.53 9.93 -0.72
N ALA A 243 -18.84 9.62 0.38
CA ALA A 243 -18.25 10.62 1.27
C ALA A 243 -16.95 11.25 0.71
N ILE A 244 -16.34 10.65 -0.31
CA ILE A 244 -15.14 11.22 -0.93
C ILE A 244 -15.52 12.48 -1.70
N LYS A 245 -15.12 13.63 -1.14
CA LYS A 245 -15.33 14.96 -1.73
C LYS A 245 -14.74 15.03 -3.14
N ASN A 246 -15.35 15.90 -3.96
CA ASN A 246 -14.95 16.18 -5.33
C ASN A 246 -13.44 16.43 -5.45
N LYS A 247 -12.68 15.39 -5.84
CA LYS A 247 -11.25 15.48 -6.11
C LYS A 247 -11.02 16.20 -7.45
N GLN A 248 -9.82 16.75 -7.61
CA GLN A 248 -9.41 17.33 -8.87
C GLN A 248 -9.37 16.22 -9.92
N THR A 249 -9.89 16.48 -11.12
CA THR A 249 -9.81 15.52 -12.23
C THR A 249 -9.08 16.15 -13.41
N PRO A 250 -8.58 15.34 -14.37
CA PRO A 250 -8.06 15.86 -15.62
C PRO A 250 -9.02 16.79 -16.38
N LEU A 251 -10.34 16.66 -16.15
CA LEU A 251 -11.35 17.55 -16.74
C LEU A 251 -11.34 18.96 -16.14
N ASP A 252 -10.86 19.12 -14.90
CA ASP A 252 -10.81 20.45 -14.26
C ASP A 252 -9.86 21.40 -15.00
N LYS A 253 -8.85 20.89 -15.71
CA LYS A 253 -8.02 21.71 -16.62
C LYS A 253 -8.84 22.34 -17.74
N TYR A 254 -9.87 21.64 -18.24
CA TYR A 254 -10.77 22.16 -19.28
C TYR A 254 -11.78 23.12 -18.68
N VAL A 255 -12.24 22.88 -17.46
CA VAL A 255 -13.06 23.84 -16.71
C VAL A 255 -12.32 25.17 -16.54
N LEU A 256 -11.04 25.13 -16.13
CA LEU A 256 -10.23 26.35 -16.02
C LEU A 256 -10.09 27.10 -17.35
N LYS A 257 -9.99 26.39 -18.47
CA LYS A 257 -10.00 27.00 -19.82
C LYS A 257 -11.34 27.60 -20.20
N LEU A 258 -12.44 27.01 -19.76
CA LEU A 258 -13.80 27.49 -20.03
C LEU A 258 -14.16 28.70 -19.19
N LYS A 259 -13.73 28.75 -17.92
CA LYS A 259 -14.07 29.83 -16.97
C LYS A 259 -13.98 31.26 -17.56
N PRO A 260 -12.90 31.68 -18.23
CA PRO A 260 -12.80 33.05 -18.77
C PRO A 260 -13.62 33.29 -20.05
N LEU A 261 -14.19 32.25 -20.67
CA LEU A 261 -14.87 32.37 -21.95
C LEU A 261 -16.31 32.89 -21.80
N LYS A 262 -16.81 33.49 -22.90
CA LYS A 262 -18.15 34.09 -23.04
C LYS A 262 -19.29 33.13 -22.70
N ASN A 263 -20.48 33.72 -22.54
CA ASN A 263 -21.72 33.13 -22.02
C ASN A 263 -22.09 31.76 -22.64
N ASN A 264 -22.77 30.93 -21.85
CA ASN A 264 -23.28 29.60 -22.22
C ASN A 264 -22.20 28.64 -22.70
N LYS A 265 -21.46 28.11 -21.72
CA LYS A 265 -20.34 27.18 -21.90
C LYS A 265 -20.64 25.84 -21.24
N ALA A 266 -20.15 24.76 -21.82
CA ALA A 266 -20.36 23.42 -21.27
C ALA A 266 -19.19 22.49 -21.58
N LEU A 267 -18.97 21.50 -20.70
CA LEU A 267 -18.04 20.39 -20.86
C LEU A 267 -18.79 19.08 -20.68
N ALA A 268 -18.60 18.16 -21.61
CA ALA A 268 -19.05 16.78 -21.50
C ALA A 268 -17.88 15.81 -21.69
N TYR A 269 -18.05 14.61 -21.17
CA TYR A 269 -17.04 13.57 -21.21
C TYR A 269 -17.66 12.18 -21.34
N ALA A 270 -16.87 11.23 -21.83
CA ALA A 270 -17.16 9.81 -21.76
C ALA A 270 -15.94 9.09 -21.21
N VAL A 271 -16.15 7.94 -20.55
CA VAL A 271 -15.09 7.09 -19.99
C VAL A 271 -15.35 5.65 -20.38
N ASN A 272 -14.35 4.98 -20.95
CA ASN A 272 -14.47 3.58 -21.33
C ASN A 272 -14.20 2.65 -20.13
N LYS A 273 -14.58 1.37 -20.27
CA LYS A 273 -14.35 0.32 -19.27
C LYS A 273 -12.89 -0.01 -18.98
N ASN A 274 -11.91 0.66 -19.58
CA ASN A 274 -10.49 0.53 -19.25
C ASN A 274 -9.93 1.80 -18.57
N GLY A 275 -10.76 2.84 -18.41
CA GLY A 275 -10.37 4.15 -17.90
C GLY A 275 -9.86 5.15 -18.94
N SER A 276 -9.79 4.78 -20.23
CA SER A 276 -9.58 5.78 -21.27
C SER A 276 -10.78 6.72 -21.29
N TRP A 277 -10.55 8.00 -21.55
CA TRP A 277 -11.62 8.99 -21.55
C TRP A 277 -11.48 9.95 -22.73
N THR A 278 -12.58 10.59 -23.07
CA THR A 278 -12.62 11.67 -24.05
C THR A 278 -13.51 12.77 -23.51
N SER A 279 -13.33 13.98 -24.03
CA SER A 279 -14.17 15.11 -23.67
C SER A 279 -14.43 16.00 -24.87
N SER A 280 -15.47 16.81 -24.77
CA SER A 280 -15.70 17.94 -25.65
C SER A 280 -16.19 19.12 -24.83
N TYR A 281 -15.83 20.33 -25.25
CA TYR A 281 -16.31 21.56 -24.65
C TYR A 281 -16.82 22.51 -25.73
N VAL A 282 -17.78 23.35 -25.35
CA VAL A 282 -18.36 24.40 -26.19
C VAL A 282 -18.52 25.68 -25.38
N PHE A 283 -18.60 26.83 -26.06
CA PHE A 283 -18.78 28.15 -25.47
C PHE A 283 -19.47 29.08 -26.47
N ASN A 284 -19.94 30.25 -26.00
CA ASN A 284 -20.58 31.27 -26.84
C ASN A 284 -21.89 30.81 -27.52
N HIS A 285 -22.68 30.00 -26.83
CA HIS A 285 -24.01 29.60 -27.32
C HIS A 285 -25.10 30.59 -26.91
N SER A 286 -26.22 30.60 -27.62
CA SER A 286 -27.37 31.47 -27.32
C SER A 286 -28.08 31.13 -26.01
N SER A 287 -27.97 29.88 -25.53
CA SER A 287 -28.58 29.44 -24.26
C SER A 287 -27.85 28.26 -23.64
N VAL A 288 -28.08 28.03 -22.34
CA VAL A 288 -27.60 26.83 -21.62
C VAL A 288 -28.08 25.54 -22.29
N ARG A 289 -29.33 25.50 -22.73
CA ARG A 289 -29.91 24.34 -23.44
C ARG A 289 -29.18 24.09 -24.76
N SER A 290 -28.88 25.14 -25.52
CA SER A 290 -28.10 25.07 -26.76
C SER A 290 -26.68 24.56 -26.51
N ALA A 291 -25.97 25.12 -25.53
CA ALA A 291 -24.63 24.66 -25.12
C ALA A 291 -24.62 23.18 -24.70
N THR A 292 -25.60 22.77 -23.89
CA THR A 292 -25.74 21.41 -23.39
C THR A 292 -25.97 20.41 -24.53
N LYS A 293 -26.89 20.70 -25.44
CA LYS A 293 -27.16 19.86 -26.61
C LYS A 293 -25.92 19.75 -27.52
N ALA A 294 -25.26 20.88 -27.78
CA ALA A 294 -24.09 20.94 -28.65
C ALA A 294 -22.89 20.17 -28.05
N VAL A 295 -22.63 20.32 -26.74
CA VAL A 295 -21.50 19.62 -26.11
C VAL A 295 -21.72 18.11 -26.05
N LEU A 296 -22.95 17.66 -25.80
CA LEU A 296 -23.28 16.23 -25.79
C LEU A 296 -23.14 15.64 -27.19
N ALA A 297 -23.67 16.29 -28.23
CA ALA A 297 -23.52 15.84 -29.61
C ALA A 297 -22.03 15.77 -30.04
N SER A 298 -21.25 16.80 -29.67
CA SER A 298 -19.82 16.85 -29.97
C SER A 298 -19.03 15.78 -29.20
N CYS A 299 -19.39 15.52 -27.94
CA CYS A 299 -18.81 14.44 -27.15
C CYS A 299 -19.15 13.08 -27.76
N GLU A 300 -20.40 12.85 -28.17
CA GLU A 300 -20.86 11.59 -28.77
C GLU A 300 -20.13 11.28 -30.07
N LYS A 301 -19.91 12.29 -30.93
CA LYS A 301 -19.08 12.15 -32.13
C LYS A 301 -17.67 11.64 -31.78
N ARG A 302 -17.03 12.23 -30.76
CA ARG A 302 -15.70 11.82 -30.29
C ARG A 302 -15.72 10.43 -29.62
N ARG A 303 -16.78 10.09 -28.91
CA ARG A 303 -16.97 8.78 -28.26
C ARG A 303 -17.01 7.68 -29.31
N LEU A 304 -17.82 7.87 -30.36
CA LEU A 304 -17.94 6.93 -31.47
C LEU A 304 -16.62 6.77 -32.23
N GLN A 305 -15.93 7.87 -32.55
CA GLN A 305 -14.61 7.83 -33.20
C GLN A 305 -13.55 7.06 -32.40
N LYS A 306 -13.67 7.03 -31.07
CA LYS A 306 -12.75 6.33 -30.17
C LYS A 306 -13.26 4.95 -29.74
N ASN A 307 -14.34 4.44 -30.34
CA ASN A 307 -14.95 3.15 -30.00
C ASN A 307 -15.22 2.99 -28.49
N MET A 308 -15.73 4.05 -27.86
CA MET A 308 -15.98 4.09 -26.42
C MET A 308 -17.42 3.63 -26.11
N SER A 309 -17.56 2.76 -25.12
CA SER A 309 -18.85 2.11 -24.82
C SER A 309 -19.79 2.90 -23.90
N SER A 310 -19.27 3.74 -23.01
CA SER A 310 -20.10 4.50 -22.06
C SER A 310 -20.60 5.81 -22.68
N PRO A 311 -21.86 6.20 -22.43
CA PRO A 311 -22.43 7.43 -22.99
C PRO A 311 -21.74 8.69 -22.46
N CYS A 312 -21.86 9.77 -23.22
CA CYS A 312 -21.40 11.08 -22.77
C CYS A 312 -22.25 11.62 -21.62
N SER A 313 -21.57 12.19 -20.62
CA SER A 313 -22.17 12.84 -19.46
C SER A 313 -21.69 14.28 -19.37
N LEU A 314 -22.56 15.17 -18.88
CA LEU A 314 -22.17 16.54 -18.58
C LEU A 314 -21.27 16.57 -17.34
N TYR A 315 -20.28 17.46 -17.36
CA TYR A 315 -19.37 17.69 -16.25
C TYR A 315 -19.43 19.12 -15.73
N TYR A 316 -19.67 20.08 -16.63
CA TYR A 316 -19.64 21.49 -16.30
C TYR A 316 -20.59 22.25 -17.21
N VAL A 317 -21.35 23.17 -16.64
CA VAL A 317 -22.24 24.08 -17.36
C VAL A 317 -22.14 25.46 -16.74
N ASN A 318 -21.83 26.47 -17.55
CA ASN A 318 -21.52 27.83 -17.16
C ASN A 318 -20.45 27.90 -16.08
N ASP A 319 -20.81 27.99 -14.81
CA ASP A 319 -19.84 28.11 -13.70
C ASP A 319 -20.09 27.06 -12.62
N ARG A 320 -20.85 26.01 -12.95
CA ARG A 320 -21.19 24.91 -12.05
C ARG A 320 -20.63 23.60 -12.57
N LYS A 321 -19.84 22.95 -11.72
CA LYS A 321 -19.46 21.53 -11.88
C LYS A 321 -20.65 20.69 -11.42
N LEU A 322 -21.01 19.69 -12.22
CA LEU A 322 -22.09 18.76 -11.96
C LEU A 322 -21.58 17.51 -11.25
#